data_AF-A0A2V6WXW7-F1
#
_entry.id   AF-A0A2V6WXW7-F1
#
_cell.length_a   1.000
_cell.length_b   1.000
_cell.length_c   1.000
_cell.angle_alpha   90.00
_cell.angle_beta   90.00
_cell.angle_gamma   90.00
#
_symmetry.space_group_name_H-M   'P 1'
#
loop_
_entity.id
_entity.type
_entity.pdbx_description
1 polymer ?
#
loop_
_entity_poly.entity_id
_entity_poly.type
_entity_poly.pdbx_seq_one_letter_code
_entity_poly.pdbx_strand_id
1 'polypeptide(L)'
;MMGVLANAVLSRGGEVIGVIPQALVSRELAHPGLTELRVVSSMHERKATMASLVDGFAVLPGGLGTLDETFEALTWAQLGIHAKP
;
A
#
# COMPACT_ATOMS: atom_id res chain seq x y z
N MET A 1 -12.69 1.82 -0.39
CA MET A 1 -11.87 2.96 -0.85
C MET A 1 -10.74 2.53 -1.78
N MET A 2 -9.87 1.58 -1.39
CA MET A 2 -8.72 1.17 -2.23
C MET A 2 -9.07 0.79 -3.67
N GLY A 3 -10.10 -0.04 -3.88
CA GLY A 3 -10.52 -0.42 -5.25
C GLY A 3 -11.04 0.75 -6.10
N VAL A 4 -11.62 1.79 -5.48
CA VAL A 4 -12.09 2.99 -6.20
C VAL A 4 -10.90 3.80 -6.71
N LEU A 5 -9.87 3.99 -5.87
CA LEU A 5 -8.65 4.69 -6.26
C LEU A 5 -7.90 3.92 -7.36
N ALA A 6 -7.74 2.60 -7.19
CA ALA A 6 -7.08 1.75 -8.18
C ALA A 6 -7.77 1.83 -9.55
N ASN A 7 -9.11 1.68 -9.59
CA ASN A 7 -9.89 1.82 -10.82
C ASN A 7 -9.75 3.22 -11.45
N ALA A 8 -9.76 4.28 -10.65
CA ALA A 8 -9.62 5.65 -11.14
C ALA A 8 -8.26 5.89 -11.80
N VAL A 9 -7.17 5.34 -11.25
CA VAL A 9 -5.84 5.40 -11.85
C VAL A 9 -5.79 4.57 -13.14
N LEU A 10 -6.23 3.31 -13.10
CA LEU A 10 -6.21 2.40 -14.25
C LEU A 10 -7.05 2.93 -15.43
N SER A 11 -8.25 3.47 -15.15
CA SER A 11 -9.12 4.05 -16.19
C SER A 11 -8.52 5.27 -16.91
N ARG A 12 -7.48 5.89 -16.33
CA ARG A 12 -6.72 6.99 -16.94
C ARG A 12 -5.39 6.53 -17.57
N GLY A 13 -5.20 5.21 -17.69
CA GLY A 13 -3.98 4.60 -18.24
C GLY A 13 -2.78 4.64 -17.29
N GLY A 14 -2.98 4.92 -16.00
CA GLY A 14 -1.94 4.84 -15.00
C GLY A 14 -1.68 3.40 -14.54
N GLU A 15 -0.55 3.19 -13.88
CA GLU A 15 -0.16 1.89 -13.33
C GLU A 15 -0.52 1.80 -11.84
N VAL A 16 -0.91 0.60 -11.39
CA VAL A 16 -1.19 0.32 -9.98
C VAL A 16 -0.52 -0.98 -9.56
N ILE A 17 0.37 -0.87 -8.57
CA ILE A 17 1.03 -2.00 -7.91
C ILE A 17 0.32 -2.25 -6.57
N GLY A 18 -0.30 -3.42 -6.42
CA GLY A 18 -0.85 -3.88 -5.15
C GLY A 18 0.16 -4.71 -4.36
N VAL A 19 0.17 -4.59 -3.03
CA VAL A 19 0.95 -5.44 -2.13
C VAL A 19 0.02 -6.03 -1.07
N ILE A 20 -0.02 -7.35 -0.95
CA ILE A 20 -0.95 -8.08 -0.06
C ILE A 20 -0.23 -9.25 0.64
N PRO A 21 -0.45 -9.49 1.95
CA PRO A 21 0.08 -10.68 2.58
C PRO A 21 -0.73 -11.92 2.14
N GLN A 22 -0.05 -13.07 2.05
CA GLN A 22 -0.65 -14.36 1.68
C GLN A 22 -1.90 -14.70 2.49
N ALA A 23 -1.91 -14.35 3.79
CA ALA A 23 -3.03 -14.60 4.70
C ALA A 23 -4.32 -13.84 4.34
N LEU A 24 -4.23 -12.75 3.57
CA LEU A 24 -5.37 -11.92 3.19
C LEU A 24 -5.80 -12.14 1.73
N VAL A 25 -5.02 -12.84 0.90
CA VAL A 25 -5.33 -13.10 -0.52
C VAL A 25 -6.70 -13.74 -0.72
N SER A 26 -7.14 -14.62 0.19
CA SER A 26 -8.45 -15.30 0.10
C SER A 26 -9.60 -14.51 0.72
N ARG A 27 -9.32 -13.52 1.59
CA ARG A 27 -10.33 -12.72 2.31
C ARG A 27 -10.57 -11.37 1.65
N GLU A 28 -9.53 -10.79 1.07
CA GLU A 28 -9.59 -9.56 0.30
C GLU A 28 -9.67 -9.94 -1.18
N LEU A 29 -10.71 -9.45 -1.86
CA LEU A 29 -10.84 -9.60 -3.31
C LEU A 29 -9.61 -8.96 -3.97
N ALA A 30 -8.62 -9.77 -4.32
CA ALA A 30 -7.49 -9.37 -5.13
C ALA A 30 -8.05 -8.66 -6.37
N HIS A 31 -7.67 -7.41 -6.58
CA HIS A 31 -8.23 -6.60 -7.66
C HIS A 31 -7.63 -7.11 -8.99
N PRO A 32 -8.40 -7.83 -9.83
CA PRO A 32 -7.82 -8.60 -10.93
C PRO A 32 -7.30 -7.73 -12.08
N GLY A 33 -7.61 -6.42 -12.07
CA GLY A 33 -7.17 -5.45 -13.08
C GLY A 33 -5.90 -4.68 -12.72
N LEU A 34 -5.20 -5.01 -11.63
CA LEU A 34 -3.95 -4.34 -11.26
C LEU A 34 -2.86 -4.58 -12.31
N THR A 35 -1.99 -3.59 -12.48
CA THR A 35 -0.78 -3.71 -13.32
C THR A 35 0.15 -4.78 -12.75
N GLU A 36 0.30 -4.79 -11.42
CA GLU A 36 1.10 -5.77 -10.70
C GLU A 36 0.46 -6.07 -9.33
N LEU A 37 0.53 -7.32 -8.88
CA LEU A 37 0.17 -7.71 -7.53
C LEU A 37 1.30 -8.51 -6.88
N ARG A 38 1.91 -7.95 -5.84
CA ARG A 38 2.94 -8.60 -5.03
C ARG A 38 2.31 -9.27 -3.82
N VAL A 39 2.41 -10.60 -3.77
CA VAL A 39 2.01 -11.38 -2.61
C VAL A 39 3.22 -11.61 -1.71
N VAL A 40 3.12 -11.24 -0.44
CA VAL A 40 4.22 -11.31 0.53
C VAL A 40 3.86 -12.20 1.72
N SER A 41 4.85 -12.57 2.52
CA SER A 41 4.64 -13.55 3.60
C SER A 41 3.95 -12.98 4.85
N SER A 42 4.05 -11.67 5.08
CA SER A 42 3.58 -11.03 6.32
C SER A 42 3.12 -9.58 6.15
N MET A 43 2.43 -9.05 7.17
CA MET A 43 2.05 -7.63 7.22
C MET A 43 3.27 -6.69 7.31
N HIS A 44 4.32 -7.09 8.03
CA HIS A 44 5.55 -6.31 8.14
C HIS A 44 6.26 -6.22 6.79
N GLU A 45 6.39 -7.35 6.09
CA GLU A 45 6.95 -7.38 4.74
C GLU A 45 6.10 -6.57 3.76
N ARG A 46 4.78 -6.57 3.90
CA ARG A 46 3.89 -5.73 3.10
C ARG A 46 4.21 -4.25 3.27
N LYS A 47 4.26 -3.76 4.51
CA LYS A 47 4.55 -2.33 4.79
C LYS A 47 5.94 -1.93 4.32
N ALA A 48 6.96 -2.76 4.59
CA ALA A 48 8.32 -2.54 4.10
C ALA A 48 8.42 -2.52 2.56
N THR A 49 7.72 -3.43 1.88
CA THR A 49 7.67 -3.47 0.41
C THR A 49 6.97 -2.24 -0.17
N MET A 50 5.83 -1.83 0.41
CA MET A 50 5.16 -0.58 0.00
C MET A 50 6.09 0.62 0.17
N ALA A 51 6.73 0.74 1.32
CA ALA A 51 7.64 1.84 1.61
C ALA A 51 8.89 1.85 0.73
N SER A 52 9.39 0.70 0.26
CA SER A 52 10.54 0.65 -0.67
C SER A 52 10.15 1.04 -2.10
N LEU A 53 8.91 0.79 -2.51
CA LEU A 53 8.41 1.04 -3.87
C LEU A 53 8.00 2.49 -4.14
N VAL A 54 7.54 3.22 -3.12
CA VAL A 54 7.00 4.58 -3.32
C VAL A 54 8.06 5.65 -3.17
N ASP A 55 7.86 6.79 -3.84
CA ASP A 55 8.65 7.99 -3.61
C ASP A 55 8.05 8.89 -2.52
N GLY A 56 6.79 8.65 -2.12
CA GLY A 56 6.10 9.41 -1.09
C GLY A 56 4.80 8.74 -0.65
N PHE A 57 4.21 9.23 0.44
CA PHE A 57 3.03 8.68 1.08
C PHE A 57 1.85 9.67 1.00
N ALA A 58 0.68 9.17 0.59
CA ALA A 58 -0.56 9.93 0.63
C ALA A 58 -1.61 9.14 1.41
N VAL A 59 -2.11 9.75 2.50
CA VAL A 59 -3.05 9.09 3.41
C VAL A 59 -4.46 9.61 3.17
N LEU A 60 -5.38 8.71 2.85
CA LEU A 60 -6.81 9.00 2.71
C LEU A 60 -7.58 8.52 3.96
N PRO A 61 -8.77 9.06 4.26
CA PRO A 61 -9.56 8.65 5.41
C PRO A 61 -9.82 7.13 5.45
N GLY A 62 -9.45 6.48 6.54
CA GLY A 62 -9.54 5.03 6.69
C GLY A 62 -9.69 4.57 8.14
N GLY A 63 -9.62 3.27 8.36
CA GLY A 63 -9.74 2.65 9.69
C GLY A 63 -8.41 2.52 10.42
N LEU A 64 -8.36 1.65 11.42
CA LEU A 64 -7.16 1.41 12.24
C LEU A 64 -5.94 0.97 11.40
N GLY A 65 -6.14 0.15 10.37
CA GLY A 65 -5.04 -0.27 9.48
C GLY A 65 -4.38 0.91 8.75
N THR A 66 -5.17 1.92 8.35
CA THR A 66 -4.64 3.14 7.74
C THR A 66 -3.83 3.97 8.75
N LEU A 67 -4.30 4.05 9.99
CA LEU A 67 -3.55 4.73 11.06
C LEU A 67 -2.24 4.01 11.39
N ASP A 68 -2.24 2.67 11.45
CA ASP A 68 -1.03 1.85 11.67
C ASP A 68 0.05 2.16 10.62
N GLU A 69 -0.32 2.10 9.34
CA GLU A 69 0.59 2.40 8.23
C GLU A 69 1.08 3.86 8.26
N THR A 70 0.20 4.78 8.61
CA THR A 70 0.53 6.21 8.68
C THR A 70 1.54 6.49 9.80
N PHE A 71 1.29 5.99 11.01
CA PHE A 71 2.18 6.21 12.14
C PHE A 71 3.53 5.51 11.94
N GLU A 72 3.57 4.35 11.29
CA GLU A 72 4.83 3.69 10.95
C GLU A 72 5.68 4.53 9.99
N ALA A 73 5.10 5.01 8.88
CA ALA A 73 5.80 5.87 7.93
C ALA A 73 6.27 7.19 8.58
N LEU A 74 5.42 7.83 9.39
CA LEU A 74 5.80 9.05 10.12
C LEU A 74 6.94 8.79 11.12
N THR A 75 6.89 7.67 11.84
CA THR A 75 7.93 7.30 12.79
C THR A 75 9.25 7.03 12.07
N TRP A 76 9.23 6.36 10.91
CA TRP A 76 10.43 6.13 10.11
C TRP A 76 11.02 7.43 9.56
N ALA A 77 10.19 8.37 9.12
CA ALA A 77 10.64 9.72 8.77
C ALA A 77 11.29 10.43 9.96
N GLN A 78 10.66 10.41 11.14
CA GLN A 78 11.18 11.03 12.36
C GLN A 78 12.52 10.43 12.79
N LEU A 79 12.71 9.12 12.62
CA LEU A 79 13.95 8.41 12.92
C LEU A 79 15.03 8.58 11.83
N GLY A 80 14.72 9.25 10.71
CA GLY A 80 15.64 9.43 9.60
C GLY A 80 15.87 8.17 8.75
N ILE A 81 14.99 7.17 8.85
CA ILE A 81 15.05 5.93 8.06
C ILE A 81 14.71 6.21 6.59
N HIS A 82 13.84 7.20 6.33
CA HIS A 82 13.63 7.75 4.99
C HIS A 82 13.39 9.26 5.04
N ALA A 83 13.52 9.91 3.88
CA ALA A 83 13.22 11.33 3.70
C ALA A 83 12.07 11.57 2.70
N LYS A 84 11.30 10.51 2.38
CA LYS A 84 10.16 10.55 1.46
C LYS A 84 9.04 11.44 2.02
N PRO A 85 8.43 12.31 1.20
CA PRO A 85 7.29 13.14 1.58
C PRO A 85 6.05 12.32 1.96
#